data_AF-A0A4Z2BCS7-F1
#
_entry.id   AF-A0A4Z2BCS7-F1
#
_cell.length_a   1.000
_cell.length_b   1.000
_cell.length_c   1.000
_cell.angle_alpha   90.00
_cell.angle_beta   90.00
_cell.angle_gamma   90.00
#
_symmetry.space_group_name_H-M   'P 1'
#
loop_
_entity.id
_entity.type
_entity.pdbx_description
1 polymer ?
#
loop_
_entity_poly.entity_id
_entity_poly.type
_entity_poly.pdbx_seq_one_letter_code
_entity_poly.pdbx_strand_id
1 'polypeptide(L)'
;MPGDTGYGCKMEGGVVHVYTKKTNMDKSTELDLPYPDLKEYIADLNVMMALVINGPVKSFCYRRLQYLSSKFQMHILLNEMKELAAQKKVPHRDFYNIRKVDTHIHASSCMNQKHLLRFIKRAMKKYPGEIVHIENGRGQTLKEVFETMNLTAFDLSVDTLDMHADRNTFHRFDKFNSKYNPIGESILREIFIKTDNHVEGKYFAHIIKEVMFDLEESKYQNSELRLSIYGRSRDEWDKLAQWAVKHSVYSDNVRWLVQVPRLFDVYRTKKQLANFQEMLENIFMPLFEATVNPRSHPELHLFLEHLVGFDSVDDESKPEHHIFNLDSPLPGDWTEEDNPPYSYYLYYTYANMTVLNHLRRRRGFNTFVLRPHCGEAGPIHHLVSGFMLSENISHGLLLRKAPVLQYLYYLAQIGIAMSPLSNNSLFLSYHRNPLPEYLSRGLMVSLSTDDPLQFHFTKVKSYWLGPSYYKEGPKCNDIRRTNVPDIRVAYRCETLLEELQLITHAVRTDGLDPIDEEDSLTMGPLPGQR
;
A
#
# COMPACT_ATOMS: atom_id res chain seq x y z
N MET A 1 -28.68 3.16 -7.88
CA MET A 1 -28.16 2.75 -9.20
C MET A 1 -28.29 3.89 -10.21
N PRO A 2 -27.20 4.64 -10.45
CA PRO A 2 -27.13 5.68 -11.49
C PRO A 2 -27.38 5.12 -12.90
N GLY A 3 -27.73 6.00 -13.85
CA GLY A 3 -27.93 5.62 -15.26
C GLY A 3 -26.64 5.37 -16.03
N ASP A 4 -26.75 4.79 -17.23
CA ASP A 4 -25.66 4.70 -18.22
C ASP A 4 -25.33 6.12 -18.74
N THR A 5 -24.04 6.44 -18.88
CA THR A 5 -23.59 7.72 -19.49
C THR A 5 -23.45 7.63 -21.00
N GLY A 6 -23.51 6.43 -21.60
CA GLY A 6 -23.42 6.24 -23.06
C GLY A 6 -22.01 6.36 -23.64
N TYR A 7 -20.98 6.48 -22.79
CA TYR A 7 -19.59 6.57 -23.19
C TYR A 7 -19.04 5.21 -23.67
N GLY A 8 -18.09 5.27 -24.60
CA GLY A 8 -17.26 4.13 -25.00
C GLY A 8 -15.91 4.15 -24.28
N CYS A 9 -15.32 3.00 -24.02
CA CYS A 9 -13.98 2.88 -23.43
C CYS A 9 -13.14 1.93 -24.29
N LYS A 10 -11.86 2.25 -24.48
CA LYS A 10 -10.90 1.41 -25.21
C LYS A 10 -9.51 1.62 -24.64
N MET A 11 -8.73 0.55 -24.48
CA MET A 11 -7.32 0.66 -24.12
C MET A 11 -6.46 0.84 -25.37
N GLU A 12 -5.62 1.88 -25.38
CA GLU A 12 -4.65 2.15 -26.44
C GLU A 12 -3.29 2.42 -25.78
N GLY A 13 -2.22 1.77 -26.24
CA GLY A 13 -0.88 1.92 -25.64
C GLY A 13 -0.84 1.58 -24.13
N GLY A 14 -1.77 0.73 -23.65
CA GLY A 14 -1.90 0.40 -22.23
C GLY A 14 -2.60 1.43 -21.33
N VAL A 15 -3.19 2.50 -21.88
CA VAL A 15 -4.03 3.45 -21.13
C VAL A 15 -5.46 3.41 -21.67
N VAL A 16 -6.47 3.44 -20.79
CA VAL A 16 -7.89 3.51 -21.21
C VAL A 16 -8.24 4.93 -21.63
N HIS A 17 -8.65 5.09 -22.88
CA HIS A 17 -9.26 6.29 -23.42
C HIS A 17 -10.79 6.17 -23.38
N VAL A 18 -11.48 7.28 -23.07
CA VAL A 18 -12.93 7.32 -22.89
C VAL A 18 -13.54 8.27 -23.93
N TYR A 19 -14.53 7.79 -24.68
CA TYR A 19 -15.14 8.49 -25.79
C TYR A 19 -16.61 8.83 -25.50
N THR A 20 -17.07 9.98 -25.99
CA THR A 20 -18.44 10.49 -25.82
C THR A 20 -19.53 9.59 -26.41
N LYS A 21 -19.19 8.64 -27.30
CA LYS A 21 -20.12 7.68 -27.91
C LYS A 21 -19.51 6.28 -27.94
N LYS A 22 -20.32 5.25 -27.68
CA LYS A 22 -19.93 3.82 -27.80
C LYS A 22 -19.58 3.38 -29.23
N THR A 23 -20.13 4.02 -30.26
CA THR A 23 -20.02 3.55 -31.66
C THR A 23 -18.97 4.26 -32.50
N ASN A 24 -18.51 5.45 -32.09
CA ASN A 24 -17.53 6.23 -32.84
C ASN A 24 -16.42 6.69 -31.87
N MET A 25 -15.33 5.92 -31.84
CA MET A 25 -14.18 6.13 -30.96
C MET A 25 -13.04 6.83 -31.73
N ASP A 26 -13.36 7.97 -32.33
CA ASP A 26 -12.37 8.83 -32.99
C ASP A 26 -11.75 9.77 -31.96
N LYS A 27 -10.52 10.25 -32.19
CA LYS A 27 -9.88 11.27 -31.34
C LYS A 27 -10.70 12.56 -31.19
N SER A 28 -11.59 12.86 -32.14
CA SER A 28 -12.52 13.99 -32.08
C SER A 28 -13.68 13.80 -31.09
N THR A 29 -13.94 12.57 -30.63
CA THR A 29 -14.99 12.22 -29.66
C THR A 29 -14.43 11.85 -28.28
N GLU A 30 -13.11 11.85 -28.12
CA GLU A 30 -12.40 11.54 -26.88
C GLU A 30 -12.68 12.58 -25.79
N LEU A 31 -12.85 12.13 -24.55
CA LEU A 31 -12.98 12.99 -23.39
C LEU A 31 -11.59 13.38 -22.89
N ASP A 32 -11.31 14.68 -22.84
CA ASP A 32 -10.15 15.21 -22.14
C ASP A 32 -10.19 14.79 -20.65
N LEU A 33 -9.29 13.87 -20.29
CA LEU A 33 -9.11 13.24 -18.99
C LEU A 33 -7.59 13.09 -18.79
N PRO A 34 -6.89 14.13 -18.30
CA PRO A 34 -5.43 14.16 -18.29
C PRO A 34 -4.84 13.07 -17.38
N TYR A 35 -3.69 12.56 -17.80
CA TYR A 35 -2.81 11.66 -17.05
C TYR A 35 -1.34 12.01 -17.41
N PRO A 36 -0.34 11.61 -16.61
CA PRO A 36 1.06 11.93 -16.91
C PRO A 36 1.50 11.31 -18.23
N ASP A 37 2.16 12.09 -19.10
CA ASP A 37 2.73 11.53 -20.32
C ASP A 37 3.94 10.63 -20.01
N LEU A 38 4.15 9.60 -20.83
CA LEU A 38 5.25 8.66 -20.64
C LEU A 38 6.62 9.36 -20.73
N LYS A 39 6.77 10.36 -21.60
CA LYS A 39 8.05 11.07 -21.79
C LYS A 39 8.35 11.99 -20.63
N GLU A 40 7.33 12.67 -20.12
CA GLU A 40 7.43 13.49 -18.91
C GLU A 40 7.80 12.62 -17.70
N TYR A 41 7.09 11.51 -17.48
CA TYR A 41 7.38 10.57 -16.40
C TYR A 41 8.81 10.00 -16.46
N ILE A 42 9.29 9.59 -17.63
CA ILE A 42 10.67 9.08 -17.78
C ILE A 42 11.71 10.21 -17.62
N ALA A 43 11.41 11.44 -18.05
CA ALA A 43 12.29 12.58 -17.82
C ALA A 43 12.43 12.88 -16.31
N ASP A 44 11.31 12.96 -15.59
CA ASP A 44 11.27 13.21 -14.15
C ASP A 44 11.94 12.07 -13.35
N LEU A 45 11.71 10.81 -13.74
CA LEU A 45 12.39 9.65 -13.17
C LEU A 45 13.91 9.78 -13.28
N ASN A 46 14.42 10.21 -14.44
CA ASN A 46 15.85 10.41 -14.68
C ASN A 46 16.42 11.59 -13.88
N VAL A 47 15.70 12.72 -13.80
CA VAL A 47 16.08 13.87 -12.97
C VAL A 47 16.18 13.46 -11.50
N MET A 48 15.17 12.76 -10.99
CA MET A 48 15.15 12.28 -9.61
C MET A 48 16.27 11.27 -9.33
N MET A 49 16.54 10.34 -10.25
CA MET A 49 17.66 9.41 -10.12
C MET A 49 19.02 10.13 -10.10
N ALA A 50 19.21 11.15 -10.93
CA ALA A 50 20.42 11.99 -10.91
C ALA A 50 20.59 12.73 -9.58
N LEU A 51 19.51 13.31 -9.03
CA LEU A 51 19.51 13.99 -7.72
C LEU A 51 19.86 13.04 -6.57
N VAL A 52 19.40 11.79 -6.59
CA VAL A 52 19.70 10.78 -5.56
C VAL A 52 21.17 10.35 -5.55
N ILE A 53 21.82 10.37 -6.72
CA ILE A 53 23.24 9.99 -6.89
C ILE A 53 24.16 11.19 -6.63
N ASN A 54 23.67 12.43 -6.78
CA ASN A 54 24.45 13.66 -6.59
C ASN A 54 25.06 13.77 -5.17
N GLY A 55 26.40 13.80 -5.10
CA GLY A 55 27.17 13.79 -3.85
C GLY A 55 26.92 14.99 -2.92
N PRO A 56 26.99 16.24 -3.41
CA PRO A 56 26.61 17.44 -2.64
C PRO A 56 25.18 17.38 -2.08
N VAL A 57 24.17 17.07 -2.91
CA VAL A 57 22.77 16.99 -2.48
C VAL A 57 22.59 15.89 -1.42
N LYS A 58 23.17 14.70 -1.63
CA LYS A 58 23.17 13.61 -0.65
C LYS A 58 23.80 14.01 0.69
N SER A 59 24.89 14.77 0.65
CA SER A 59 25.57 15.26 1.86
C SER A 59 24.75 16.32 2.60
N PHE A 60 24.11 17.23 1.85
CA PHE A 60 23.18 18.22 2.41
C PHE A 60 21.98 17.55 3.08
N CYS A 61 21.25 16.69 2.36
CA CYS A 61 20.08 15.98 2.89
C CYS A 61 20.44 15.15 4.12
N TYR A 62 21.58 14.44 4.10
CA TYR A 62 22.07 13.71 5.28
C TYR A 62 22.27 14.63 6.49
N ARG A 63 22.90 15.80 6.32
CA ARG A 63 23.06 16.79 7.40
C ARG A 63 21.71 17.31 7.93
N ARG A 64 20.74 17.61 7.06
CA ARG A 64 19.38 18.02 7.49
C ARG A 64 18.69 16.90 8.27
N LEU A 65 18.78 15.65 7.81
CA LEU A 65 18.20 14.49 8.48
C LEU A 65 18.83 14.19 9.84
N GLN A 66 20.12 14.48 10.04
CA GLN A 66 20.75 14.42 11.36
C GLN A 66 20.26 15.57 12.26
N TYR A 67 20.22 16.81 11.73
CA TYR A 67 19.68 17.97 12.44
C TYR A 67 18.25 17.72 12.95
N LEU A 68 17.34 17.20 12.12
CA LEU A 68 15.97 16.86 12.49
C LEU A 68 15.90 15.87 13.66
N SER A 69 16.76 14.85 13.67
CA SER A 69 16.80 13.87 14.75
C SER A 69 17.33 14.49 16.06
N SER A 70 18.40 15.29 15.99
CA SER A 70 18.96 16.00 17.15
C SER A 70 17.99 17.05 17.72
N LYS A 71 17.30 17.80 16.86
CA LYS A 71 16.27 18.78 17.26
C LYS A 71 15.12 18.09 18.00
N PHE A 72 14.69 16.92 17.56
CA PHE A 72 13.64 16.15 18.23
C PHE A 72 14.10 15.58 19.58
N GLN A 73 15.34 15.11 19.68
CA GLN A 73 15.91 14.66 20.95
C GLN A 73 15.98 15.82 21.96
N MET A 74 16.39 17.02 21.53
CA MET A 74 16.36 18.22 22.36
C MET A 74 14.92 18.59 22.78
N HIS A 75 13.95 18.51 21.86
CA HIS A 75 12.54 18.77 22.18
C HIS A 75 12.01 17.83 23.27
N ILE A 76 12.31 16.52 23.20
CA ILE A 76 11.93 15.56 24.24
C ILE A 76 12.52 16.00 25.59
N LEU A 77 13.83 16.23 25.67
CA LEU A 77 14.53 16.61 26.90
C LEU A 77 13.95 17.88 27.56
N LEU A 78 13.46 18.84 26.76
CA LEU A 78 12.90 20.11 27.25
C LEU A 78 11.39 20.08 27.53
N ASN A 79 10.63 19.16 26.93
CA ASN A 79 9.17 19.23 26.90
C ASN A 79 8.43 17.94 27.28
N GLU A 80 9.08 16.79 27.46
CA GLU A 80 8.44 15.51 27.81
C GLU A 80 7.50 15.64 29.04
N MET A 81 7.97 16.28 30.11
CA MET A 81 7.16 16.48 31.32
C MET A 81 5.92 17.38 31.08
N LYS A 82 6.01 18.34 30.14
CA LYS A 82 4.89 19.21 29.76
C LYS A 82 3.89 18.45 28.87
N GLU A 83 4.39 17.65 27.94
CA GLU A 83 3.59 16.76 27.08
C GLU A 83 2.81 15.74 27.94
N LEU A 84 3.48 15.06 28.87
CA LEU A 84 2.87 14.11 29.80
C LEU A 84 1.82 14.78 30.70
N ALA A 85 2.09 16.00 31.20
CA ALA A 85 1.12 16.77 31.97
C ALA A 85 -0.09 17.21 31.12
N ALA A 86 0.09 17.47 29.83
CA ALA A 86 -1.01 17.78 28.91
C ALA A 86 -1.89 16.55 28.65
N GLN A 87 -1.32 15.36 28.44
CA GLN A 87 -2.09 14.11 28.32
C GLN A 87 -2.91 13.82 29.58
N LYS A 88 -2.29 13.92 30.77
CA LYS A 88 -2.97 13.67 32.06
C LYS A 88 -4.12 14.65 32.36
N LYS A 89 -4.19 15.80 31.69
CA LYS A 89 -5.33 16.75 31.78
C LYS A 89 -6.55 16.31 30.96
N VAL A 90 -6.44 15.28 30.13
CA VAL A 90 -7.54 14.76 29.30
C VAL A 90 -8.13 13.51 29.94
N PRO A 91 -9.21 13.60 30.73
CA PRO A 91 -9.85 12.42 31.30
C PRO A 91 -10.45 11.53 30.20
N HIS A 92 -10.53 10.22 30.47
CA HIS A 92 -11.09 9.18 29.60
C HIS A 92 -10.40 8.97 28.24
N ARG A 93 -9.27 9.62 27.94
CA ARG A 93 -8.43 9.29 26.78
C ARG A 93 -7.08 8.75 27.22
N ASP A 94 -6.80 7.56 26.73
CA ASP A 94 -5.59 6.79 26.96
C ASP A 94 -5.27 6.01 25.67
N PHE A 95 -4.26 5.14 25.70
CA PHE A 95 -3.87 4.33 24.55
C PHE A 95 -4.98 3.38 24.03
N TYR A 96 -5.91 2.95 24.86
CA TYR A 96 -7.00 2.04 24.48
C TYR A 96 -8.17 2.82 23.87
N ASN A 97 -8.51 3.96 24.47
CA ASN A 97 -9.66 4.80 24.11
C ASN A 97 -9.38 5.83 22.99
N ILE A 98 -8.18 5.84 22.41
CA ILE A 98 -7.91 6.45 21.10
C ILE A 98 -8.21 5.44 20.00
N ARG A 99 -8.90 5.87 18.94
CA ARG A 99 -9.00 5.02 17.75
C ARG A 99 -7.70 5.14 16.94
N LYS A 100 -7.19 3.99 16.48
CA LYS A 100 -5.93 3.92 15.73
C LYS A 100 -6.20 3.61 14.26
N VAL A 101 -5.14 3.34 13.50
CA VAL A 101 -5.15 2.91 12.11
C VAL A 101 -4.06 1.85 11.90
N ASP A 102 -4.42 0.70 11.34
CA ASP A 102 -3.56 -0.22 10.63
C ASP A 102 -3.77 0.06 9.14
N THR A 103 -2.71 0.58 8.53
CA THR A 103 -2.68 1.07 7.15
C THR A 103 -2.27 -0.01 6.15
N HIS A 104 -1.80 -1.16 6.61
CA HIS A 104 -1.20 -2.16 5.73
C HIS A 104 -1.35 -3.57 6.31
N ILE A 105 -2.27 -4.32 5.69
CA ILE A 105 -2.70 -5.66 6.10
C ILE A 105 -3.28 -6.44 4.93
N HIS A 106 -2.88 -7.71 4.78
CA HIS A 106 -3.48 -8.62 3.78
C HIS A 106 -4.73 -9.33 4.34
N ALA A 107 -5.79 -9.43 3.54
CA ALA A 107 -7.04 -10.08 3.97
C ALA A 107 -6.87 -11.60 4.18
N SER A 108 -6.05 -12.25 3.34
CA SER A 108 -5.75 -13.69 3.44
C SER A 108 -5.12 -14.10 4.77
N SER A 109 -4.46 -13.16 5.43
CA SER A 109 -3.77 -13.36 6.70
C SER A 109 -4.45 -12.62 7.86
N CYS A 110 -5.60 -11.96 7.67
CA CYS A 110 -6.20 -10.99 8.62
C CYS A 110 -6.67 -11.55 9.99
N MET A 111 -6.34 -12.80 10.31
CA MET A 111 -6.96 -13.62 11.36
C MET A 111 -5.86 -14.28 12.20
N ASN A 112 -6.00 -14.32 13.52
CA ASN A 112 -5.02 -14.99 14.38
C ASN A 112 -4.96 -16.51 14.08
N GLN A 113 -3.77 -17.14 14.07
CA GLN A 113 -3.64 -18.60 13.85
C GLN A 113 -4.51 -19.45 14.78
N LYS A 114 -4.64 -19.06 16.06
CA LYS A 114 -5.51 -19.75 17.03
C LYS A 114 -6.99 -19.61 16.66
N HIS A 115 -7.38 -18.50 16.03
CA HIS A 115 -8.73 -18.25 15.53
C HIS A 115 -9.00 -19.08 14.27
N LEU A 116 -8.10 -19.07 13.28
CA LEU A 116 -8.19 -19.92 12.09
C LEU A 116 -8.25 -21.41 12.46
N LEU A 117 -7.39 -21.90 13.36
CA LEU A 117 -7.41 -23.27 13.85
C LEU A 117 -8.76 -23.64 14.50
N ARG A 118 -9.28 -22.76 15.37
CA ARG A 118 -10.59 -22.92 16.02
C ARG A 118 -11.72 -22.95 14.99
N PHE A 119 -11.61 -22.14 13.94
CA PHE A 119 -12.57 -22.09 12.84
C PHE A 119 -12.56 -23.40 12.04
N ILE A 120 -11.39 -23.88 11.60
CA ILE A 120 -11.23 -25.15 10.87
C ILE A 120 -11.81 -26.31 11.69
N LYS A 121 -11.43 -26.44 12.98
CA LYS A 121 -11.98 -27.48 13.88
C LYS A 121 -13.50 -27.36 14.07
N ARG A 122 -14.08 -26.15 14.01
CA ARG A 122 -15.53 -25.93 14.08
C ARG A 122 -16.22 -26.30 12.76
N ALA A 123 -15.62 -25.96 11.62
CA ALA A 123 -16.12 -26.30 10.29
C ALA A 123 -16.16 -27.82 10.08
N MET A 124 -15.07 -28.54 10.39
CA MET A 124 -15.02 -30.01 10.32
C MET A 124 -16.11 -30.70 11.15
N LYS A 125 -16.44 -30.16 12.34
CA LYS A 125 -17.50 -30.71 13.20
C LYS A 125 -18.91 -30.40 12.71
N LYS A 126 -19.12 -29.25 12.05
CA LYS A 126 -20.45 -28.78 11.65
C LYS A 126 -20.84 -29.16 10.22
N TYR A 127 -19.87 -29.25 9.32
CA TYR A 127 -20.07 -29.48 7.88
C TYR A 127 -19.15 -30.59 7.31
N PRO A 128 -19.04 -31.79 7.93
CA PRO A 128 -18.10 -32.82 7.49
C PRO A 128 -18.38 -33.37 6.08
N GLY A 129 -19.66 -33.40 5.66
CA GLY A 129 -20.10 -33.90 4.36
C GLY A 129 -20.29 -32.83 3.29
N GLU A 130 -19.89 -31.58 3.53
CA GLU A 130 -19.91 -30.53 2.50
C GLU A 130 -18.80 -30.81 1.48
N ILE A 131 -19.12 -30.77 0.18
CA ILE A 131 -18.14 -30.94 -0.91
C ILE A 131 -17.37 -29.62 -1.02
N VAL A 132 -16.05 -29.68 -0.86
CA VAL A 132 -15.19 -28.47 -0.74
C VAL A 132 -14.12 -28.37 -1.82
N HIS A 133 -13.77 -29.47 -2.47
CA HIS A 133 -12.77 -29.53 -3.52
C HIS A 133 -13.23 -30.53 -4.60
N ILE A 134 -12.77 -30.34 -5.84
CA ILE A 134 -12.99 -31.30 -6.93
C ILE A 134 -11.62 -31.71 -7.46
N GLU A 135 -11.29 -32.98 -7.32
CA GLU A 135 -10.06 -33.56 -7.85
C GLU A 135 -10.41 -34.61 -8.91
N ASN A 136 -9.84 -34.48 -10.11
CA ASN A 136 -10.08 -35.39 -11.25
C ASN A 136 -11.57 -35.66 -11.56
N GLY A 137 -12.43 -34.65 -11.36
CA GLY A 137 -13.88 -34.74 -11.59
C GLY A 137 -14.69 -35.40 -10.45
N ARG A 138 -14.03 -35.88 -9.39
CA ARG A 138 -14.70 -36.34 -8.16
C ARG A 138 -14.73 -35.21 -7.14
N GLY A 139 -15.93 -34.89 -6.66
CA GLY A 139 -16.08 -34.02 -5.49
C GLY A 139 -15.58 -34.73 -4.22
N GLN A 140 -14.69 -34.08 -3.48
CA GLN A 140 -14.21 -34.49 -2.17
C GLN A 140 -14.95 -33.70 -1.08
N THR A 141 -15.48 -34.42 -0.10
CA THR A 141 -16.03 -33.82 1.12
C THR A 141 -14.93 -33.27 2.03
N LEU A 142 -15.27 -32.32 2.90
CA LEU A 142 -14.33 -31.78 3.88
C LEU A 142 -13.70 -32.89 4.73
N LYS A 143 -14.44 -33.95 5.06
CA LYS A 143 -13.91 -35.13 5.76
C LYS A 143 -12.89 -35.90 4.91
N GLU A 144 -13.21 -36.22 3.64
CA GLU A 144 -12.30 -36.91 2.73
C GLU A 144 -10.98 -36.14 2.52
N VAL A 145 -11.01 -34.81 2.39
CA VAL A 145 -9.79 -33.99 2.25
C VAL A 145 -8.83 -34.18 3.44
N PHE A 146 -9.34 -34.13 4.67
CA PHE A 146 -8.52 -34.34 5.87
C PHE A 146 -8.07 -35.81 6.04
N GLU A 147 -8.88 -36.77 5.62
CA GLU A 147 -8.50 -38.19 5.58
C GLU A 147 -7.38 -38.46 4.56
N THR A 148 -7.42 -37.84 3.37
CA THR A 148 -6.37 -37.92 2.36
C THR A 148 -5.04 -37.31 2.85
N MET A 149 -5.10 -36.24 3.64
CA MET A 149 -3.94 -35.64 4.31
C MET A 149 -3.45 -36.44 5.53
N ASN A 150 -4.14 -37.52 5.91
CA ASN A 150 -3.87 -38.35 7.09
C ASN A 150 -3.84 -37.54 8.41
N LEU A 151 -4.73 -36.55 8.54
CA LEU A 151 -4.78 -35.62 9.69
C LEU A 151 -6.17 -35.61 10.34
N THR A 152 -6.26 -35.83 11.64
CA THR A 152 -7.53 -35.68 12.36
C THR A 152 -7.70 -34.27 12.94
N ALA A 153 -8.95 -33.88 13.20
CA ALA A 153 -9.27 -32.61 13.88
C ALA A 153 -8.67 -32.51 15.30
N PHE A 154 -8.18 -33.60 15.88
CA PHE A 154 -7.47 -33.60 17.16
C PHE A 154 -6.00 -33.16 16.98
N ASP A 155 -5.32 -33.73 15.99
CA ASP A 155 -3.89 -33.55 15.70
C ASP A 155 -3.52 -32.14 15.20
N LEU A 156 -4.49 -31.41 14.65
CA LEU A 156 -4.33 -30.01 14.26
C LEU A 156 -3.97 -29.13 15.47
N SER A 157 -2.79 -28.53 15.47
CA SER A 157 -2.28 -27.57 16.45
C SER A 157 -1.94 -26.26 15.74
N VAL A 158 -1.42 -25.27 16.48
CA VAL A 158 -0.88 -24.05 15.85
C VAL A 158 0.43 -24.39 15.12
N ASP A 159 1.25 -25.27 15.70
CA ASP A 159 2.53 -25.67 15.13
C ASP A 159 2.38 -26.54 13.87
N THR A 160 1.37 -27.42 13.80
CA THR A 160 1.11 -28.20 12.57
C THR A 160 0.44 -27.40 11.46
N LEU A 161 -0.02 -26.17 11.70
CA LEU A 161 -0.42 -25.26 10.62
C LEU A 161 0.78 -24.65 9.88
N ASP A 162 1.98 -24.62 10.49
CA ASP A 162 3.24 -24.05 9.96
C ASP A 162 3.14 -22.64 9.32
N MET A 163 2.20 -21.82 9.77
CA MET A 163 1.98 -20.45 9.25
C MET A 163 2.89 -19.40 9.92
N HIS A 164 3.84 -19.83 10.76
CA HIS A 164 4.75 -18.94 11.49
C HIS A 164 6.03 -18.68 10.69
N ALA A 165 6.39 -17.42 10.47
CA ALA A 165 7.70 -17.07 9.96
C ALA A 165 8.79 -17.44 10.99
N ASP A 166 9.85 -18.09 10.51
CA ASP A 166 10.92 -18.67 11.32
C ASP A 166 12.29 -18.16 10.83
N ARG A 167 13.38 -18.51 11.51
CA ARG A 167 14.74 -18.10 11.09
C ARG A 167 15.11 -18.59 9.68
N ASN A 168 14.44 -19.62 9.16
CA ASN A 168 14.64 -20.13 7.80
C ASN A 168 13.80 -19.42 6.72
N THR A 169 12.96 -18.46 7.10
CA THR A 169 12.17 -17.58 6.21
C THR A 169 12.94 -16.30 5.82
N PHE A 170 13.99 -15.96 6.59
CA PHE A 170 14.83 -14.79 6.35
C PHE A 170 15.50 -14.87 4.97
N HIS A 171 15.32 -13.83 4.14
CA HIS A 171 15.70 -13.77 2.72
C HIS A 171 15.11 -14.87 1.80
N ARG A 172 13.97 -15.48 2.17
CA ARG A 172 13.30 -16.54 1.39
C ARG A 172 11.82 -16.24 1.19
N PHE A 173 11.51 -15.35 0.26
CA PHE A 173 10.14 -14.93 -0.08
C PHE A 173 9.30 -16.06 -0.69
N ASP A 174 9.94 -17.06 -1.29
CA ASP A 174 9.33 -18.32 -1.71
C ASP A 174 8.77 -19.10 -0.50
N LYS A 175 9.54 -19.18 0.58
CA LYS A 175 9.11 -19.80 1.85
C LYS A 175 8.10 -18.96 2.62
N PHE A 176 8.10 -17.63 2.43
CA PHE A 176 7.06 -16.76 2.94
C PHE A 176 5.73 -17.00 2.21
N ASN A 177 5.75 -17.06 0.89
CA ASN A 177 4.58 -17.34 0.07
C ASN A 177 3.98 -18.74 0.32
N SER A 178 4.81 -19.75 0.65
CA SER A 178 4.32 -21.07 1.09
C SER A 178 3.70 -21.05 2.49
N LYS A 179 4.05 -20.09 3.36
CA LYS A 179 3.47 -19.93 4.71
C LYS A 179 2.09 -19.28 4.75
N TYR A 180 1.53 -18.96 3.58
CA TYR A 180 0.08 -18.77 3.44
C TYR A 180 -0.69 -20.09 3.21
N ASN A 181 0.00 -21.22 3.02
CA ASN A 181 -0.63 -22.54 2.87
C ASN A 181 -0.75 -23.21 4.26
N PRO A 182 -1.96 -23.39 4.82
CA PRO A 182 -2.14 -24.13 6.07
C PRO A 182 -1.57 -25.53 5.94
N ILE A 183 -0.71 -25.93 6.88
CA ILE A 183 -0.05 -27.25 6.91
C ILE A 183 0.89 -27.45 5.71
N GLY A 184 1.32 -26.37 5.03
CA GLY A 184 2.03 -26.41 3.76
C GLY A 184 1.16 -26.76 2.55
N GLU A 185 -0.08 -27.20 2.77
CA GLU A 185 -0.96 -27.74 1.73
C GLU A 185 -1.79 -26.66 1.02
N SER A 186 -1.65 -26.64 -0.31
CA SER A 186 -2.33 -25.63 -1.14
C SER A 186 -3.86 -25.77 -1.13
N ILE A 187 -4.36 -26.98 -0.91
CA ILE A 187 -5.79 -27.32 -0.89
C ILE A 187 -6.50 -26.64 0.30
N LEU A 188 -5.89 -26.64 1.50
CA LEU A 188 -6.49 -25.99 2.67
C LEU A 188 -6.56 -24.46 2.53
N ARG A 189 -5.55 -23.86 1.89
CA ARG A 189 -5.58 -22.42 1.54
C ARG A 189 -6.69 -22.11 0.57
N GLU A 190 -6.88 -22.96 -0.44
CA GLU A 190 -7.95 -22.81 -1.41
C GLU A 190 -9.33 -22.87 -0.73
N ILE A 191 -9.57 -23.83 0.14
CA ILE A 191 -10.87 -24.00 0.82
C ILE A 191 -11.17 -22.87 1.80
N PHE A 192 -10.20 -22.48 2.65
CA PHE A 192 -10.44 -21.57 3.79
C PHE A 192 -10.04 -20.10 3.58
N ILE A 193 -9.13 -19.81 2.65
CA ILE A 193 -8.45 -18.50 2.54
C ILE A 193 -8.64 -17.83 1.16
N LYS A 194 -9.10 -18.54 0.12
CA LYS A 194 -9.45 -17.93 -1.17
C LYS A 194 -10.91 -17.46 -1.25
N THR A 195 -11.14 -16.44 -2.08
CA THR A 195 -12.45 -15.92 -2.49
C THR A 195 -13.08 -16.74 -3.62
N ASP A 196 -12.29 -17.12 -4.64
CA ASP A 196 -12.70 -17.98 -5.76
C ASP A 196 -12.27 -19.42 -5.47
N ASN A 197 -13.24 -20.29 -5.15
CA ASN A 197 -13.09 -21.72 -4.90
C ASN A 197 -14.44 -22.45 -5.12
N HIS A 198 -14.48 -23.78 -4.99
CA HIS A 198 -15.70 -24.57 -5.25
C HIS A 198 -16.89 -24.22 -4.35
N VAL A 199 -16.65 -23.73 -3.12
CA VAL A 199 -17.69 -23.27 -2.18
C VAL A 199 -17.89 -21.75 -2.23
N GLU A 200 -17.52 -21.12 -3.34
CA GLU A 200 -17.64 -19.67 -3.60
C GLU A 200 -17.12 -18.81 -2.44
N GLY A 201 -15.98 -19.18 -1.85
CA GLY A 201 -15.32 -18.42 -0.78
C GLY A 201 -16.11 -18.31 0.53
N LYS A 202 -17.14 -19.15 0.72
CA LYS A 202 -18.04 -19.17 1.90
C LYS A 202 -17.30 -19.21 3.23
N TYR A 203 -16.26 -20.05 3.37
CA TYR A 203 -15.49 -20.14 4.60
C TYR A 203 -14.67 -18.88 4.85
N PHE A 204 -13.96 -18.38 3.84
CA PHE A 204 -13.17 -17.16 3.96
C PHE A 204 -14.03 -15.96 4.36
N ALA A 205 -15.17 -15.75 3.68
CA ALA A 205 -16.12 -14.70 4.03
C ALA A 205 -16.62 -14.79 5.49
N HIS A 206 -16.87 -16.00 5.99
CA HIS A 206 -17.31 -16.20 7.37
C HIS A 206 -16.18 -15.94 8.39
N ILE A 207 -14.91 -16.20 8.05
CA ILE A 207 -13.78 -15.80 8.90
C ILE A 207 -13.60 -14.28 8.89
N ILE A 208 -13.65 -13.63 7.73
CA ILE A 208 -13.60 -12.16 7.63
C ILE A 208 -14.70 -11.53 8.47
N LYS A 209 -15.91 -12.10 8.48
CA LYS A 209 -17.01 -11.64 9.35
C LYS A 209 -16.73 -11.77 10.84
N GLU A 210 -16.13 -12.87 11.29
CA GLU A 210 -15.71 -12.99 12.70
C GLU A 210 -14.66 -11.92 13.04
N VAL A 211 -13.71 -11.62 12.14
CA VAL A 211 -12.74 -10.52 12.31
C VAL A 211 -13.41 -9.13 12.30
N MET A 212 -14.36 -8.88 11.40
CA MET A 212 -15.13 -7.63 11.36
C MET A 212 -15.92 -7.39 12.65
N PHE A 213 -16.55 -8.43 13.19
CA PHE A 213 -17.28 -8.38 14.45
C PHE A 213 -16.34 -8.03 15.62
N ASP A 214 -15.17 -8.67 15.72
CA ASP A 214 -14.17 -8.37 16.75
C ASP A 214 -13.69 -6.89 16.66
N LEU A 215 -13.54 -6.34 15.44
CA LEU A 215 -13.19 -4.93 15.23
C LEU A 215 -14.31 -3.97 15.65
N GLU A 216 -15.58 -4.31 15.38
CA GLU A 216 -16.75 -3.54 15.79
C GLU A 216 -16.94 -3.54 17.31
N GLU A 217 -16.82 -4.70 17.96
CA GLU A 217 -16.89 -4.86 19.42
C GLU A 217 -15.77 -4.08 20.13
N SER A 218 -14.54 -4.21 19.65
CA SER A 218 -13.37 -3.51 20.19
C SER A 218 -13.54 -1.98 20.16
N LYS A 219 -14.44 -1.49 19.29
CA LYS A 219 -14.84 -0.09 19.08
C LYS A 219 -13.72 0.82 18.62
N TYR A 220 -12.55 0.82 19.25
CA TYR A 220 -11.42 1.69 18.91
C TYR A 220 -10.60 1.16 17.72
N GLN A 221 -10.98 -0.01 17.19
CA GLN A 221 -10.29 -0.78 16.16
C GLN A 221 -11.14 -1.06 14.92
N ASN A 222 -10.47 -1.23 13.78
CA ASN A 222 -10.99 -1.20 12.41
C ASN A 222 -9.88 -1.73 11.44
N SER A 223 -9.94 -1.59 10.10
CA SER A 223 -8.85 -2.05 9.20
C SER A 223 -8.87 -1.50 7.75
N GLU A 224 -7.72 -1.48 7.07
CA GLU A 224 -7.56 -1.32 5.61
C GLU A 224 -7.06 -2.63 4.95
N LEU A 225 -7.97 -3.58 4.73
CA LEU A 225 -7.66 -4.93 4.24
C LEU A 225 -7.36 -4.98 2.74
N ARG A 226 -6.39 -5.81 2.32
CA ARG A 226 -6.09 -6.07 0.90
C ARG A 226 -6.67 -7.36 0.35
N LEU A 227 -7.35 -7.27 -0.79
CA LEU A 227 -7.79 -8.40 -1.61
C LEU A 227 -7.04 -8.42 -2.95
N SER A 228 -6.63 -9.60 -3.40
CA SER A 228 -5.90 -9.75 -4.67
C SER A 228 -6.84 -9.75 -5.88
N ILE A 229 -6.48 -8.96 -6.90
CA ILE A 229 -6.91 -9.18 -8.30
C ILE A 229 -5.63 -9.48 -9.09
N TYR A 230 -5.65 -10.52 -9.92
CA TYR A 230 -4.46 -11.00 -10.63
C TYR A 230 -4.41 -10.54 -12.10
N GLY A 231 -5.54 -10.09 -12.66
CA GLY A 231 -5.61 -9.60 -14.04
C GLY A 231 -5.55 -10.70 -15.10
N ARG A 232 -5.93 -11.94 -14.75
CA ARG A 232 -5.92 -13.10 -15.67
C ARG A 232 -7.20 -13.25 -16.49
N SER A 233 -8.30 -12.67 -16.03
CA SER A 233 -9.58 -12.57 -16.74
C SER A 233 -10.32 -11.32 -16.26
N ARG A 234 -11.14 -10.74 -17.13
CA ARG A 234 -12.08 -9.65 -16.80
C ARG A 234 -13.08 -10.06 -15.70
N ASP A 235 -13.45 -11.34 -15.65
CA ASP A 235 -14.42 -11.88 -14.68
C ASP A 235 -13.93 -11.86 -13.22
N GLU A 236 -12.62 -11.66 -12.96
CA GLU A 236 -12.08 -11.67 -11.60
C GLU A 236 -12.73 -10.58 -10.71
N TRP A 237 -13.07 -9.42 -11.29
CA TRP A 237 -13.77 -8.35 -10.58
C TRP A 237 -15.21 -8.70 -10.23
N ASP A 238 -15.97 -9.24 -11.18
CA ASP A 238 -17.37 -9.60 -10.96
C ASP A 238 -17.49 -10.76 -9.97
N LYS A 239 -16.61 -11.77 -10.04
CA LYS A 239 -16.49 -12.83 -9.03
C LYS A 239 -16.20 -12.27 -7.64
N LEU A 240 -15.21 -11.37 -7.50
CA LEU A 240 -14.84 -10.78 -6.21
C LEU A 240 -15.98 -9.94 -5.63
N ALA A 241 -16.66 -9.16 -6.47
CA ALA A 241 -17.80 -8.36 -6.06
C ALA A 241 -19.01 -9.23 -5.68
N GLN A 242 -19.31 -10.27 -6.46
CA GLN A 242 -20.36 -11.24 -6.15
C GLN A 242 -20.07 -11.93 -4.82
N TRP A 243 -18.83 -12.35 -4.55
CA TRP A 243 -18.42 -12.90 -3.25
C TRP A 243 -18.69 -11.90 -2.11
N ALA A 244 -18.26 -10.65 -2.25
CA ALA A 244 -18.42 -9.61 -1.24
C ALA A 244 -19.90 -9.29 -0.95
N VAL A 245 -20.74 -9.21 -1.98
CA VAL A 245 -22.18 -8.89 -1.86
C VAL A 245 -22.99 -10.10 -1.37
N LYS A 246 -22.84 -11.27 -2.01
CA LYS A 246 -23.56 -12.52 -1.68
C LYS A 246 -23.32 -12.94 -0.23
N HIS A 247 -22.08 -12.84 0.25
CA HIS A 247 -21.76 -13.11 1.64
C HIS A 247 -21.86 -11.88 2.54
N SER A 248 -22.21 -10.70 2.04
CA SER A 248 -22.33 -9.44 2.80
C SER A 248 -21.11 -9.14 3.68
N VAL A 249 -19.93 -9.09 3.06
CA VAL A 249 -18.62 -8.90 3.71
C VAL A 249 -18.32 -7.39 3.85
N TYR A 250 -19.16 -6.71 4.64
CA TYR A 250 -19.13 -5.27 4.88
C TYR A 250 -18.98 -4.96 6.37
N SER A 251 -18.28 -3.86 6.69
CA SER A 251 -18.25 -3.25 8.00
C SER A 251 -17.96 -1.74 7.87
N ASP A 252 -18.54 -0.92 8.76
CA ASP A 252 -18.16 0.50 8.92
C ASP A 252 -16.66 0.62 9.30
N ASN A 253 -16.16 -0.40 10.00
CA ASN A 253 -14.81 -0.48 10.52
C ASN A 253 -13.82 -1.11 9.50
N VAL A 254 -14.19 -1.41 8.26
CA VAL A 254 -13.26 -1.97 7.26
C VAL A 254 -13.36 -1.25 5.93
N ARG A 255 -12.22 -0.95 5.31
CA ARG A 255 -12.14 -0.54 3.91
C ARG A 255 -11.17 -1.42 3.14
N TRP A 256 -11.40 -1.55 1.84
CA TRP A 256 -10.66 -2.46 0.98
C TRP A 256 -9.63 -1.72 0.14
N LEU A 257 -8.46 -2.32 -0.04
CA LEU A 257 -7.52 -2.02 -1.12
C LEU A 257 -7.48 -3.25 -2.04
N VAL A 258 -7.30 -3.03 -3.34
CA VAL A 258 -7.03 -4.13 -4.28
C VAL A 258 -5.54 -4.16 -4.57
N GLN A 259 -4.92 -5.29 -4.23
CA GLN A 259 -3.52 -5.54 -4.54
C GLN A 259 -3.40 -6.29 -5.86
N VAL A 260 -2.47 -5.83 -6.70
CA VAL A 260 -2.15 -6.43 -8.00
C VAL A 260 -0.78 -7.08 -7.90
N PRO A 261 -0.69 -8.43 -7.89
CA PRO A 261 0.58 -9.13 -7.90
C PRO A 261 1.35 -8.95 -9.22
N ARG A 262 2.63 -8.60 -9.14
CA ARG A 262 3.54 -8.40 -10.29
C ARG A 262 4.03 -9.75 -10.88
N LEU A 263 3.10 -10.60 -11.29
CA LEU A 263 3.34 -12.01 -11.69
C LEU A 263 3.05 -12.27 -13.19
N PHE A 264 3.23 -11.26 -14.05
CA PHE A 264 2.98 -11.39 -15.49
C PHE A 264 3.80 -12.52 -16.12
N ASP A 265 5.08 -12.64 -15.78
CA ASP A 265 5.98 -13.74 -16.16
C ASP A 265 5.37 -15.13 -15.94
N VAL A 266 4.78 -15.35 -14.77
CA VAL A 266 4.14 -16.63 -14.40
C VAL A 266 2.89 -16.91 -15.26
N TYR A 267 2.09 -15.88 -15.56
CA TYR A 267 0.90 -16.02 -16.40
C TYR A 267 1.24 -16.16 -17.88
N ARG A 268 2.31 -15.49 -18.33
CA ARG A 268 2.84 -15.55 -19.69
C ARG A 268 3.44 -16.90 -20.00
N THR A 269 4.28 -17.43 -19.11
CA THR A 269 4.84 -18.80 -19.18
C THR A 269 3.72 -19.86 -19.25
N LYS A 270 2.62 -19.64 -18.52
CA LYS A 270 1.42 -20.50 -18.54
C LYS A 270 0.48 -20.26 -19.74
N LYS A 271 0.83 -19.34 -20.65
CA LYS A 271 0.04 -18.92 -21.81
C LYS A 271 -1.39 -18.48 -21.45
N GLN A 272 -1.56 -17.89 -20.28
CA GLN A 272 -2.83 -17.33 -19.80
C GLN A 272 -3.05 -15.89 -20.29
N LEU A 273 -1.98 -15.21 -20.72
CA LEU A 273 -2.02 -13.84 -21.24
C LEU A 273 -1.16 -13.75 -22.52
N ALA A 274 -1.62 -12.96 -23.48
CA ALA A 274 -0.99 -12.70 -24.77
C ALA A 274 0.09 -11.61 -24.69
N ASN A 275 -0.16 -10.55 -23.92
CA ASN A 275 0.74 -9.41 -23.70
C ASN A 275 0.38 -8.70 -22.38
N PHE A 276 1.17 -7.69 -21.98
CA PHE A 276 0.91 -6.94 -20.75
C PHE A 276 -0.36 -6.08 -20.84
N GLN A 277 -0.75 -5.63 -22.02
CA GLN A 277 -2.00 -4.89 -22.22
C GLN A 277 -3.22 -5.72 -21.80
N GLU A 278 -3.28 -7.02 -22.11
CA GLU A 278 -4.38 -7.89 -21.68
C GLU A 278 -4.50 -7.93 -20.14
N MET A 279 -3.38 -7.93 -19.42
CA MET A 279 -3.38 -7.83 -17.94
C MET A 279 -4.00 -6.51 -17.46
N LEU A 280 -3.60 -5.39 -18.07
CA LEU A 280 -4.13 -4.07 -17.77
C LEU A 280 -5.62 -3.95 -18.12
N GLU A 281 -6.05 -4.51 -19.25
CA GLU A 281 -7.46 -4.56 -19.65
C GLU A 281 -8.29 -5.34 -18.64
N ASN A 282 -7.82 -6.52 -18.21
CA ASN A 282 -8.49 -7.34 -17.19
C ASN A 282 -8.60 -6.63 -15.83
N ILE A 283 -7.64 -5.77 -15.48
CA ILE A 283 -7.66 -4.99 -14.24
C ILE A 283 -8.55 -3.75 -14.36
N PHE A 284 -8.48 -3.00 -15.46
CA PHE A 284 -9.09 -1.67 -15.54
C PHE A 284 -10.41 -1.61 -16.33
N MET A 285 -10.59 -2.38 -17.41
CA MET A 285 -11.80 -2.28 -18.24
C MET A 285 -13.10 -2.53 -17.45
N PRO A 286 -13.22 -3.57 -16.59
CA PRO A 286 -14.42 -3.78 -15.77
C PRO A 286 -14.75 -2.60 -14.86
N LEU A 287 -13.73 -1.88 -14.37
CA LEU A 287 -13.90 -0.70 -13.52
C LEU A 287 -14.42 0.50 -14.30
N PHE A 288 -13.95 0.69 -15.53
CA PHE A 288 -14.47 1.70 -16.45
C PHE A 288 -15.90 1.37 -16.87
N GLU A 289 -16.19 0.11 -17.21
CA GLU A 289 -17.52 -0.37 -17.59
C GLU A 289 -18.54 -0.16 -16.45
N ALA A 290 -18.21 -0.59 -15.22
CA ALA A 290 -19.03 -0.32 -14.02
C ALA A 290 -19.14 1.18 -13.67
N THR A 291 -18.15 1.99 -14.05
CA THR A 291 -18.18 3.45 -13.86
C THR A 291 -19.03 4.15 -14.92
N VAL A 292 -19.08 3.65 -16.17
CA VAL A 292 -19.92 4.19 -17.26
C VAL A 292 -21.38 3.75 -17.11
N ASN A 293 -21.59 2.46 -16.83
CA ASN A 293 -22.90 1.85 -16.65
C ASN A 293 -22.93 0.96 -15.40
N PRO A 294 -23.29 1.51 -14.22
CA PRO A 294 -23.44 0.72 -12.99
C PRO A 294 -24.39 -0.47 -13.13
N ARG A 295 -25.32 -0.46 -14.09
CA ARG A 295 -26.27 -1.56 -14.30
C ARG A 295 -25.70 -2.78 -15.01
N SER A 296 -24.53 -2.71 -15.66
CA SER A 296 -23.89 -3.92 -16.21
C SER A 296 -23.13 -4.73 -15.16
N HIS A 297 -22.58 -4.08 -14.13
CA HIS A 297 -21.90 -4.74 -13.00
C HIS A 297 -22.45 -4.22 -11.65
N PRO A 298 -23.66 -4.64 -11.25
CA PRO A 298 -24.34 -4.04 -10.12
C PRO A 298 -23.68 -4.37 -8.78
N GLU A 299 -23.21 -5.60 -8.58
CA GLU A 299 -22.44 -6.00 -7.40
C GLU A 299 -21.09 -5.27 -7.35
N LEU A 300 -20.41 -5.12 -8.49
CA LEU A 300 -19.13 -4.43 -8.59
C LEU A 300 -19.27 -2.95 -8.21
N HIS A 301 -20.33 -2.27 -8.67
CA HIS A 301 -20.59 -0.89 -8.28
C HIS A 301 -20.68 -0.73 -6.74
N LEU A 302 -21.41 -1.62 -6.06
CA LEU A 302 -21.55 -1.64 -4.60
C LEU A 302 -20.24 -1.99 -3.88
N PHE A 303 -19.45 -2.91 -4.42
CA PHE A 303 -18.13 -3.23 -3.88
C PHE A 303 -17.16 -2.04 -4.00
N LEU A 304 -17.19 -1.33 -5.14
CA LEU A 304 -16.31 -0.19 -5.38
C LEU A 304 -16.58 1.02 -4.46
N GLU A 305 -17.76 1.18 -3.88
CA GLU A 305 -18.02 2.20 -2.83
C GLU A 305 -17.17 1.98 -1.57
N HIS A 306 -16.73 0.74 -1.34
CA HIS A 306 -15.94 0.32 -0.18
C HIS A 306 -14.44 0.20 -0.46
N LEU A 307 -14.06 0.25 -1.74
CA LEU A 307 -12.69 0.25 -2.21
C LEU A 307 -12.09 1.67 -2.11
N VAL A 308 -10.90 1.79 -1.51
CA VAL A 308 -10.21 3.08 -1.32
C VAL A 308 -8.95 3.24 -2.18
N GLY A 309 -8.39 2.16 -2.74
CA GLY A 309 -7.12 2.26 -3.44
C GLY A 309 -6.59 0.97 -4.05
N PHE A 310 -5.47 1.14 -4.74
CA PHE A 310 -4.67 0.07 -5.36
C PHE A 310 -3.33 -0.09 -4.67
N ASP A 311 -2.83 -1.32 -4.66
CA ASP A 311 -1.50 -1.69 -4.20
C ASP A 311 -0.81 -2.55 -5.28
N SER A 312 0.51 -2.50 -5.36
CA SER A 312 1.33 -3.35 -6.23
C SER A 312 2.25 -4.18 -5.36
N VAL A 313 2.15 -5.52 -5.47
CA VAL A 313 2.81 -6.47 -4.57
C VAL A 313 3.59 -7.52 -5.37
N ASP A 314 4.75 -7.93 -4.87
CA ASP A 314 5.50 -9.17 -5.15
C ASP A 314 6.86 -9.04 -4.43
N ASP A 315 7.70 -10.07 -4.45
CA ASP A 315 9.09 -10.03 -3.98
C ASP A 315 9.91 -8.93 -4.69
N GLU A 316 10.08 -7.78 -4.02
CA GLU A 316 10.92 -6.67 -4.48
C GLU A 316 12.40 -7.04 -4.61
N SER A 317 12.86 -8.15 -4.03
CA SER A 317 14.26 -8.57 -4.10
C SER A 317 14.64 -9.31 -5.40
N LYS A 318 13.65 -9.68 -6.23
CA LYS A 318 13.90 -10.26 -7.56
C LYS A 318 14.71 -9.27 -8.43
N PRO A 319 15.72 -9.74 -9.18
CA PRO A 319 16.47 -8.88 -10.08
C PRO A 319 15.59 -8.42 -11.25
N GLU A 320 15.65 -7.13 -11.57
CA GLU A 320 15.02 -6.56 -12.76
C GLU A 320 16.08 -6.46 -13.87
N HIS A 321 15.86 -7.13 -15.00
CA HIS A 321 16.81 -7.15 -16.12
C HIS A 321 16.74 -5.87 -16.97
N HIS A 322 15.61 -5.18 -16.96
CA HIS A 322 15.34 -3.99 -17.77
C HIS A 322 15.02 -2.78 -16.89
N ILE A 323 15.62 -1.62 -17.19
CA ILE A 323 15.25 -0.33 -16.59
C ILE A 323 14.21 0.32 -17.50
N PHE A 324 13.07 0.72 -16.94
CA PHE A 324 12.02 1.39 -17.72
C PHE A 324 12.53 2.71 -18.31
N ASN A 325 12.41 2.86 -19.62
CA ASN A 325 12.89 3.99 -20.41
C ASN A 325 11.98 4.21 -21.63
N LEU A 326 12.34 5.15 -22.51
CA LEU A 326 11.56 5.47 -23.72
C LEU A 326 11.59 4.36 -24.79
N ASP A 327 12.60 3.50 -24.77
CA ASP A 327 12.77 2.39 -25.72
C ASP A 327 12.06 1.11 -25.26
N SER A 328 11.49 1.13 -24.04
CA SER A 328 10.75 0.00 -23.47
C SER A 328 9.44 -0.22 -24.26
N PRO A 329 9.09 -1.46 -24.65
CA PRO A 329 7.93 -1.70 -25.50
C PRO A 329 6.62 -1.31 -24.80
N LEU A 330 5.64 -0.87 -25.59
CA LEU A 330 4.30 -0.55 -25.08
C LEU A 330 3.59 -1.82 -24.58
N PRO A 331 2.59 -1.73 -23.70
CA PRO A 331 1.93 -2.91 -23.13
C PRO A 331 1.35 -3.89 -24.14
N GLY A 332 0.92 -3.41 -25.31
CA GLY A 332 0.44 -4.26 -26.41
C GLY A 332 1.55 -5.08 -27.08
N ASP A 333 2.77 -4.55 -27.09
CA ASP A 333 3.95 -5.15 -27.73
C ASP A 333 4.81 -5.95 -26.75
N TRP A 334 4.65 -5.73 -25.43
CA TRP A 334 5.30 -6.54 -24.37
C TRP A 334 4.74 -7.97 -24.38
N THR A 335 5.35 -8.79 -25.23
CA THR A 335 4.99 -10.18 -25.51
C THR A 335 6.06 -11.18 -25.02
N GLU A 336 7.19 -10.68 -24.52
CA GLU A 336 8.29 -11.46 -23.94
C GLU A 336 7.87 -12.18 -22.65
N GLU A 337 8.62 -13.21 -22.25
CA GLU A 337 8.38 -13.97 -21.00
C GLU A 337 8.93 -13.25 -19.76
N ASP A 338 9.82 -12.26 -19.96
CA ASP A 338 10.38 -11.42 -18.89
C ASP A 338 9.31 -10.52 -18.25
N ASN A 339 9.37 -10.43 -16.92
CA ASN A 339 8.46 -9.58 -16.14
C ASN A 339 8.80 -8.09 -16.37
N PRO A 340 7.82 -7.21 -16.66
CA PRO A 340 8.06 -5.77 -16.70
C PRO A 340 8.63 -5.24 -15.37
N PRO A 341 9.49 -4.22 -15.39
CA PRO A 341 10.06 -3.66 -14.16
C PRO A 341 9.00 -2.94 -13.31
N TYR A 342 9.26 -2.81 -12.01
CA TYR A 342 8.38 -2.18 -11.02
C TYR A 342 7.85 -0.81 -11.45
N SER A 343 8.71 0.05 -12.01
CA SER A 343 8.33 1.40 -12.46
C SER A 343 7.34 1.37 -13.64
N TYR A 344 7.41 0.34 -14.49
CA TYR A 344 6.47 0.11 -15.59
C TYR A 344 5.08 -0.25 -15.04
N TYR A 345 5.02 -1.23 -14.13
CA TYR A 345 3.78 -1.59 -13.43
C TYR A 345 3.13 -0.38 -12.75
N LEU A 346 3.92 0.40 -11.99
CA LEU A 346 3.40 1.56 -11.26
C LEU A 346 2.90 2.67 -12.21
N TYR A 347 3.63 2.99 -13.28
CA TYR A 347 3.23 4.01 -14.23
C TYR A 347 1.89 3.68 -14.90
N TYR A 348 1.75 2.49 -15.51
CA TYR A 348 0.49 2.13 -16.18
C TYR A 348 -0.67 1.93 -15.19
N THR A 349 -0.38 1.47 -13.96
CA THR A 349 -1.40 1.45 -12.89
C THR A 349 -1.87 2.86 -12.54
N TYR A 350 -0.94 3.80 -12.37
CA TYR A 350 -1.25 5.19 -12.02
C TYR A 350 -1.98 5.94 -13.13
N ALA A 351 -1.54 5.80 -14.39
CA ALA A 351 -2.16 6.45 -15.54
C ALA A 351 -3.62 6.03 -15.69
N ASN A 352 -3.90 4.73 -15.72
CA ASN A 352 -5.27 4.20 -15.79
C ASN A 352 -6.11 4.58 -14.57
N MET A 353 -5.56 4.51 -13.36
CA MET A 353 -6.25 4.96 -12.13
C MET A 353 -6.58 6.46 -12.21
N THR A 354 -5.71 7.29 -12.78
CA THR A 354 -5.91 8.74 -12.90
C THR A 354 -7.06 9.06 -13.85
N VAL A 355 -7.08 8.49 -15.05
CA VAL A 355 -8.20 8.64 -16.01
C VAL A 355 -9.52 8.13 -15.39
N LEU A 356 -9.49 6.96 -14.74
CA LEU A 356 -10.65 6.40 -14.04
C LEU A 356 -11.14 7.33 -12.93
N ASN A 357 -10.23 7.92 -12.15
CA ASN A 357 -10.56 8.87 -11.09
C ASN A 357 -11.17 10.17 -11.63
N HIS A 358 -10.70 10.71 -12.75
CA HIS A 358 -11.33 11.87 -13.39
C HIS A 358 -12.76 11.54 -13.84
N LEU A 359 -13.00 10.35 -14.42
CA LEU A 359 -14.34 9.90 -14.80
C LEU A 359 -15.25 9.70 -13.57
N ARG A 360 -14.77 8.99 -12.54
CA ARG A 360 -15.50 8.76 -11.28
C ARG A 360 -15.84 10.06 -10.56
N ARG A 361 -14.91 11.01 -10.52
CA ARG A 361 -15.12 12.36 -9.95
C ARG A 361 -16.17 13.15 -10.72
N ARG A 362 -16.16 13.11 -12.08
CA ARG A 362 -17.24 13.72 -12.91
C ARG A 362 -18.62 13.10 -12.64
N ARG A 363 -18.68 11.85 -12.18
CA ARG A 363 -19.92 11.16 -11.77
C ARG A 363 -20.31 11.32 -10.30
N GLY A 364 -19.47 11.95 -9.47
CA GLY A 364 -19.67 12.04 -8.03
C GLY A 364 -19.42 10.72 -7.27
N PHE A 365 -18.71 9.77 -7.86
CA PHE A 365 -18.31 8.52 -7.20
C PHE A 365 -16.99 8.70 -6.42
N ASN A 366 -16.72 7.78 -5.49
CA ASN A 366 -15.43 7.74 -4.78
C ASN A 366 -14.26 7.51 -5.75
N THR A 367 -13.12 8.12 -5.45
CA THR A 367 -11.86 7.94 -6.18
C THR A 367 -10.89 7.06 -5.41
N PHE A 368 -9.96 6.44 -6.13
CA PHE A 368 -8.95 5.53 -5.60
C PHE A 368 -7.60 6.23 -5.45
N VAL A 369 -6.75 5.75 -4.54
CA VAL A 369 -5.35 6.19 -4.41
C VAL A 369 -4.38 5.04 -4.59
N LEU A 370 -3.20 5.31 -5.15
CA LEU A 370 -2.14 4.32 -5.30
C LEU A 370 -1.28 4.26 -4.03
N ARG A 371 -1.12 3.07 -3.47
CA ARG A 371 -0.44 2.79 -2.20
C ARG A 371 0.42 1.52 -2.28
N PRO A 372 1.51 1.51 -3.05
CA PRO A 372 2.24 0.29 -3.38
C PRO A 372 3.12 -0.19 -2.22
N HIS A 373 3.44 -1.49 -2.20
CA HIS A 373 4.63 -1.98 -1.50
C HIS A 373 5.85 -1.43 -2.22
N CYS A 374 6.73 -0.74 -1.49
CA CYS A 374 7.82 0.02 -2.09
C CYS A 374 9.03 0.16 -1.17
N GLY A 375 10.16 -0.39 -1.61
CA GLY A 375 11.44 -0.25 -0.95
C GLY A 375 11.52 -1.01 0.37
N GLU A 376 10.82 -2.14 0.51
CA GLU A 376 11.19 -3.17 1.48
C GLU A 376 12.54 -3.78 1.09
N ALA A 377 12.65 -4.16 -0.19
CA ALA A 377 13.84 -4.74 -0.79
C ALA A 377 14.08 -4.11 -2.18
N GLY A 378 14.92 -4.72 -3.00
CA GLY A 378 15.14 -4.27 -4.37
C GLY A 378 16.03 -3.02 -4.54
N PRO A 379 15.98 -2.41 -5.74
CA PRO A 379 16.74 -1.22 -6.11
C PRO A 379 16.06 0.11 -5.71
N ILE A 380 16.86 1.18 -5.63
CA ILE A 380 16.39 2.49 -5.13
C ILE A 380 15.37 3.17 -6.07
N HIS A 381 15.34 2.86 -7.37
CA HIS A 381 14.37 3.47 -8.30
C HIS A 381 12.92 3.07 -8.02
N HIS A 382 12.68 1.99 -7.26
CA HIS A 382 11.34 1.67 -6.74
C HIS A 382 10.81 2.83 -5.88
N LEU A 383 11.62 3.31 -4.92
CA LEU A 383 11.27 4.42 -4.04
C LEU A 383 11.11 5.77 -4.77
N VAL A 384 11.80 5.96 -5.89
CA VAL A 384 11.61 7.12 -6.77
C VAL A 384 10.25 7.06 -7.46
N SER A 385 9.91 5.89 -8.02
CA SER A 385 8.61 5.65 -8.66
C SER A 385 7.45 5.80 -7.65
N GLY A 386 7.64 5.29 -6.43
CA GLY A 386 6.72 5.50 -5.31
C GLY A 386 6.58 6.97 -4.91
N PHE A 387 7.68 7.73 -4.86
CA PHE A 387 7.65 9.16 -4.51
C PHE A 387 6.83 9.99 -5.50
N MET A 388 6.95 9.71 -6.80
CA MET A 388 6.28 10.50 -7.85
C MET A 388 4.81 10.13 -8.03
N LEU A 389 4.41 8.87 -7.76
CA LEU A 389 3.09 8.34 -8.13
C LEU A 389 2.19 7.93 -6.96
N SER A 390 2.70 7.77 -5.73
CA SER A 390 1.91 7.22 -4.62
C SER A 390 1.50 8.27 -3.58
N GLU A 391 0.31 8.07 -3.00
CA GLU A 391 -0.20 8.84 -1.85
C GLU A 391 0.54 8.45 -0.55
N ASN A 392 0.96 7.19 -0.48
CA ASN A 392 1.79 6.62 0.58
C ASN A 392 2.40 5.30 0.08
N ILE A 393 3.47 4.87 0.73
CA ILE A 393 4.12 3.58 0.46
C ILE A 393 3.99 2.63 1.65
N SER A 394 4.15 1.35 1.37
CA SER A 394 4.33 0.32 2.39
C SER A 394 5.81 -0.10 2.51
N HIS A 395 6.23 -0.46 3.72
CA HIS A 395 7.59 -0.80 4.16
C HIS A 395 8.60 0.36 4.17
N GLY A 396 9.04 0.86 3.01
CA GLY A 396 9.98 2.00 2.92
C GLY A 396 11.34 1.81 3.62
N LEU A 397 11.78 0.58 3.88
CA LEU A 397 13.03 0.26 4.60
C LEU A 397 14.28 0.83 3.93
N LEU A 398 14.32 0.87 2.59
CA LEU A 398 15.48 1.32 1.83
C LEU A 398 15.70 2.83 1.84
N LEU A 399 14.72 3.65 2.28
CA LEU A 399 14.92 5.10 2.45
C LEU A 399 16.10 5.41 3.39
N ARG A 400 16.39 4.54 4.36
CA ARG A 400 17.58 4.63 5.23
C ARG A 400 18.93 4.65 4.47
N LYS A 401 18.97 4.14 3.23
CA LYS A 401 20.15 4.12 2.35
C LYS A 401 20.18 5.30 1.36
N ALA A 402 19.07 6.05 1.23
CA ALA A 402 18.88 7.13 0.27
C ALA A 402 18.50 8.44 0.98
N PRO A 403 19.47 9.19 1.56
CA PRO A 403 19.21 10.42 2.31
C PRO A 403 18.42 11.48 1.51
N VAL A 404 18.64 11.56 0.20
CA VAL A 404 17.90 12.50 -0.67
C VAL A 404 16.41 12.17 -0.68
N LEU A 405 16.04 10.91 -0.98
CA LEU A 405 14.64 10.47 -0.94
C LEU A 405 14.07 10.58 0.46
N GLN A 406 14.78 10.15 1.50
CA GLN A 406 14.27 10.25 2.88
C GLN A 406 13.93 11.70 3.27
N TYR A 407 14.73 12.67 2.82
CA TYR A 407 14.45 14.09 3.04
C TYR A 407 13.29 14.60 2.17
N LEU A 408 13.15 14.14 0.93
CA LEU A 408 12.01 14.47 0.08
C LEU A 408 10.68 13.89 0.60
N TYR A 409 10.65 12.63 1.07
CA TYR A 409 9.48 12.04 1.75
C TYR A 409 9.11 12.81 3.03
N TYR A 410 10.10 13.38 3.73
CA TYR A 410 9.87 14.29 4.84
C TYR A 410 9.27 15.63 4.38
N LEU A 411 9.86 16.31 3.39
CA LEU A 411 9.36 17.62 2.92
C LEU A 411 7.96 17.53 2.30
N ALA A 412 7.71 16.51 1.49
CA ALA A 412 6.41 16.24 0.87
C ALA A 412 5.40 15.58 1.83
N GLN A 413 5.81 15.20 3.05
CA GLN A 413 5.00 14.49 4.03
C GLN A 413 4.26 13.27 3.44
N ILE A 414 4.96 12.45 2.64
CA ILE A 414 4.39 11.20 2.08
C ILE A 414 4.29 10.14 3.18
N GLY A 415 3.15 9.46 3.25
CA GLY A 415 2.91 8.41 4.24
C GLY A 415 3.77 7.16 4.04
N ILE A 416 4.21 6.54 5.13
CA ILE A 416 4.95 5.28 5.13
C ILE A 416 4.28 4.32 6.13
N ALA A 417 3.66 3.25 5.64
CA ALA A 417 3.14 2.17 6.47
C ALA A 417 4.27 1.17 6.77
N MET A 418 4.69 1.05 8.02
CA MET A 418 5.83 0.21 8.42
C MET A 418 5.36 -0.93 9.31
N SER A 419 5.86 -2.14 9.01
CA SER A 419 5.54 -3.37 9.74
C SER A 419 6.80 -4.03 10.33
N PRO A 420 7.41 -3.45 11.40
CA PRO A 420 8.70 -3.90 11.93
C PRO A 420 8.79 -5.37 12.33
N LEU A 421 7.66 -5.98 12.70
CA LEU A 421 7.61 -7.39 13.07
C LEU A 421 7.68 -8.30 11.84
N SER A 422 7.02 -7.95 10.74
CA SER A 422 7.18 -8.64 9.44
C SER A 422 8.59 -8.43 8.89
N ASN A 423 9.07 -7.17 8.87
CA ASN A 423 10.42 -6.86 8.38
C ASN A 423 11.52 -7.65 9.14
N ASN A 424 11.34 -7.89 10.45
CA ASN A 424 12.24 -8.70 11.27
C ASN A 424 12.30 -10.17 10.85
N SER A 425 11.20 -10.72 10.35
CA SER A 425 11.11 -12.11 9.88
C SER A 425 11.73 -12.31 8.49
N LEU A 426 11.72 -11.28 7.63
CA LEU A 426 12.10 -11.39 6.22
C LEU A 426 13.44 -10.76 5.84
N PHE A 427 13.71 -9.52 6.27
CA PHE A 427 14.75 -8.69 5.64
C PHE A 427 15.69 -7.96 6.62
N LEU A 428 15.22 -7.60 7.82
CA LEU A 428 15.93 -6.66 8.69
C LEU A 428 15.58 -6.84 10.17
N SER A 429 16.56 -7.27 10.98
CA SER A 429 16.35 -7.50 12.42
C SER A 429 15.75 -6.29 13.16
N TYR A 430 14.87 -6.57 14.12
CA TYR A 430 14.00 -5.59 14.78
C TYR A 430 14.75 -4.36 15.32
N HIS A 431 15.87 -4.57 16.02
CA HIS A 431 16.71 -3.48 16.55
C HIS A 431 17.39 -2.60 15.49
N ARG A 432 17.41 -3.04 14.22
CA ARG A 432 17.93 -2.30 13.07
C ARG A 432 16.82 -1.71 12.19
N ASN A 433 15.54 -1.91 12.53
CA ASN A 433 14.42 -1.33 11.81
C ASN A 433 14.46 0.20 11.96
N PRO A 434 14.33 0.98 10.87
CA PRO A 434 14.55 2.41 10.93
C PRO A 434 13.30 3.21 11.36
N LEU A 435 12.18 2.56 11.72
CA LEU A 435 10.96 3.23 12.19
C LEU A 435 11.22 4.27 13.32
N PRO A 436 12.02 4.00 14.38
CA PRO A 436 12.28 4.99 15.43
C PRO A 436 13.05 6.22 14.91
N GLU A 437 13.92 6.02 13.92
CA GLU A 437 14.73 7.06 13.26
C GLU A 437 13.89 7.89 12.27
N TYR A 438 12.96 7.25 11.55
CA TYR A 438 12.02 7.96 10.68
C TYR A 438 11.02 8.78 11.53
N LEU A 439 10.54 8.20 12.63
CA LEU A 439 9.70 8.89 13.60
C LEU A 439 10.43 10.05 14.28
N SER A 440 11.72 9.91 14.64
CA SER A 440 12.49 11.00 15.25
C SER A 440 12.62 12.19 14.30
N ARG A 441 12.98 11.91 13.04
CA ARG A 441 13.09 12.89 11.95
C ARG A 441 11.75 13.54 11.58
N GLY A 442 10.63 12.87 11.83
CA GLY A 442 9.29 13.39 11.58
C GLY A 442 8.74 13.09 10.19
N LEU A 443 9.17 11.97 9.59
CA LEU A 443 8.47 11.40 8.44
C LEU A 443 7.08 10.91 8.89
N MET A 444 6.10 10.90 7.98
CA MET A 444 4.74 10.43 8.27
C MET A 444 4.66 8.89 8.34
N VAL A 445 5.21 8.31 9.40
CA VAL A 445 5.16 6.86 9.63
C VAL A 445 3.88 6.42 10.33
N SER A 446 3.35 5.28 9.92
CA SER A 446 2.30 4.52 10.62
C SER A 446 2.80 3.12 10.94
N LEU A 447 2.34 2.57 12.06
CA LEU A 447 2.54 1.16 12.41
C LEU A 447 1.44 0.34 11.75
N SER A 448 1.83 -0.74 11.09
CA SER A 448 0.93 -1.67 10.39
C SER A 448 1.28 -3.12 10.68
N THR A 449 0.36 -4.04 10.46
CA THR A 449 0.57 -5.46 10.82
C THR A 449 1.20 -6.30 9.72
N ASP A 450 0.95 -5.95 8.46
CA ASP A 450 1.29 -6.74 7.27
C ASP A 450 0.54 -8.09 7.23
N ASP A 451 1.11 -9.12 7.87
CA ASP A 451 0.54 -10.45 7.98
C ASP A 451 0.16 -10.79 9.44
N PRO A 452 -1.11 -10.57 9.81
CA PRO A 452 -1.52 -10.50 11.21
C PRO A 452 -2.04 -11.80 11.81
N LEU A 453 -2.06 -12.85 10.99
CA LEU A 453 -1.81 -14.22 11.38
C LEU A 453 -0.56 -14.32 12.27
N GLN A 454 0.28 -13.28 12.29
CA GLN A 454 1.35 -13.06 13.24
C GLN A 454 1.05 -11.89 14.26
N PHE A 455 0.55 -10.66 13.93
CA PHE A 455 0.30 -9.50 14.89
C PHE A 455 -0.89 -8.49 14.56
N HIS A 456 -1.47 -7.61 15.43
CA HIS A 456 -2.89 -7.05 15.34
C HIS A 456 -3.20 -5.49 15.05
N PHE A 457 -4.51 -5.09 14.81
CA PHE A 457 -5.18 -4.08 13.85
C PHE A 457 -5.72 -2.64 14.24
N THR A 458 -6.22 -1.75 13.27
CA THR A 458 -7.16 -0.53 13.37
C THR A 458 -7.61 0.34 12.05
N LYS A 459 -8.61 1.32 11.95
CA LYS A 459 -8.88 2.56 11.02
C LYS A 459 -10.33 3.21 10.64
N VAL A 460 -10.64 4.55 10.78
CA VAL A 460 -11.64 5.53 10.07
C VAL A 460 -11.60 7.00 10.66
N LYS A 461 -11.39 8.10 9.92
CA LYS A 461 -10.82 9.35 10.54
C LYS A 461 -11.70 10.43 11.27
N SER A 462 -12.79 10.98 10.71
CA SER A 462 -13.30 12.32 11.13
C SER A 462 -13.92 12.39 12.55
N TYR A 463 -14.72 11.39 12.93
CA TYR A 463 -15.29 11.29 14.29
C TYR A 463 -14.21 11.12 15.38
N TRP A 464 -12.97 10.74 15.03
CA TRP A 464 -11.95 10.37 16.03
C TRP A 464 -10.71 11.28 16.06
N LEU A 465 -10.53 12.14 15.07
CA LEU A 465 -9.45 13.14 15.10
C LEU A 465 -9.96 14.52 15.50
N GLY A 466 -11.21 14.84 15.17
CA GLY A 466 -11.86 16.12 15.51
C GLY A 466 -12.50 16.78 14.30
N PRO A 467 -13.42 17.74 14.49
CA PRO A 467 -14.08 18.43 13.37
C PRO A 467 -13.11 19.27 12.52
N SER A 468 -11.93 19.61 13.06
CA SER A 468 -10.90 20.40 12.36
C SER A 468 -9.79 19.56 11.71
N TYR A 469 -9.91 18.23 11.64
CA TYR A 469 -8.81 17.33 11.21
C TYR A 469 -8.22 17.62 9.81
N TYR A 470 -8.95 18.35 8.97
CA TYR A 470 -8.53 18.77 7.63
C TYR A 470 -7.68 20.06 7.61
N LYS A 471 -7.51 20.73 8.76
CA LYS A 471 -6.64 21.91 8.89
C LYS A 471 -5.20 21.48 9.12
N GLU A 472 -4.26 22.41 8.97
CA GLU A 472 -2.84 22.16 9.23
C GLU A 472 -2.41 22.61 10.64
N GLY A 473 -1.28 22.06 11.10
CA GLY A 473 -0.67 22.37 12.39
C GLY A 473 -1.54 22.02 13.60
N PRO A 474 -1.29 22.62 14.78
CA PRO A 474 -2.02 22.32 16.02
C PRO A 474 -3.54 22.42 15.91
N LYS A 475 -4.04 23.26 15.00
CA LYS A 475 -5.49 23.45 14.75
C LYS A 475 -6.17 22.20 14.20
N CYS A 476 -5.42 21.22 13.70
CA CYS A 476 -5.94 19.93 13.22
C CYS A 476 -6.28 18.95 14.36
N ASN A 477 -5.62 19.12 15.51
CA ASN A 477 -5.58 18.15 16.59
C ASN A 477 -6.62 18.49 17.67
N ASP A 478 -7.53 17.56 17.97
CA ASP A 478 -8.28 17.61 19.22
C ASP A 478 -7.67 16.59 20.19
N ILE A 479 -6.86 17.05 21.13
CA ILE A 479 -6.23 16.20 22.16
C ILE A 479 -7.26 15.33 22.91
N ARG A 480 -8.53 15.75 23.02
CA ARG A 480 -9.64 14.99 23.64
C ARG A 480 -10.14 13.83 22.77
N ARG A 481 -9.56 13.63 21.60
CA ARG A 481 -9.81 12.50 20.70
C ARG A 481 -8.53 11.77 20.28
N THR A 482 -7.42 12.49 20.07
CA THR A 482 -6.13 11.93 19.64
C THR A 482 -5.20 11.52 20.78
N ASN A 483 -5.36 12.11 21.97
CA ASN A 483 -4.42 12.02 23.10
C ASN A 483 -2.95 12.41 22.77
N VAL A 484 -2.73 13.15 21.68
CA VAL A 484 -1.43 13.72 21.32
C VAL A 484 -1.39 15.19 21.77
N PRO A 485 -0.43 15.61 22.60
CA PRO A 485 -0.32 17.01 23.02
C PRO A 485 -0.14 17.98 21.85
N ASP A 486 -0.84 19.12 21.91
CA ASP A 486 -0.69 20.18 20.90
C ASP A 486 0.75 20.71 20.81
N ILE A 487 1.50 20.64 21.92
CA ILE A 487 2.95 20.92 22.00
C ILE A 487 3.75 20.05 21.00
N ARG A 488 3.38 18.77 20.86
CA ARG A 488 4.04 17.84 19.92
C ARG A 488 3.70 18.18 18.48
N VAL A 489 2.44 18.53 18.22
CA VAL A 489 1.95 18.88 16.88
C VAL A 489 2.52 20.23 16.42
N ALA A 490 2.63 21.20 17.34
CA ALA A 490 3.29 22.48 17.12
C ALA A 490 4.75 22.28 16.72
N TYR A 491 5.54 21.56 17.54
CA TYR A 491 6.93 21.25 17.25
C TYR A 491 7.13 20.62 15.85
N ARG A 492 6.28 19.65 15.47
CA ARG A 492 6.35 19.00 14.16
C ARG A 492 6.03 19.96 13.02
N CYS A 493 4.97 20.77 13.16
CA CYS A 493 4.55 21.74 12.16
C CYS A 493 5.57 22.87 11.99
N GLU A 494 6.03 23.47 13.08
CA GLU A 494 7.05 24.53 13.10
C GLU A 494 8.35 24.05 12.47
N THR A 495 8.83 22.85 12.83
CA THR A 495 10.05 22.28 12.25
C THR A 495 9.91 22.00 10.75
N LEU A 496 8.77 21.50 10.28
CA LEU A 496 8.52 21.32 8.84
C LEU A 496 8.49 22.66 8.10
N LEU A 497 7.84 23.67 8.67
CA LEU A 497 7.81 25.02 8.09
C LEU A 497 9.19 25.67 8.05
N GLU A 498 10.05 25.46 9.05
CA GLU A 498 11.45 25.91 9.03
C GLU A 498 12.25 25.26 7.89
N GLU A 499 12.16 23.94 7.69
CA GLU A 499 12.87 23.26 6.60
C GLU A 499 12.33 23.70 5.21
N LEU A 500 11.01 23.83 5.07
CA LEU A 500 10.39 24.34 3.82
C LEU A 500 10.78 25.80 3.55
N GLN A 501 10.86 26.64 4.58
CA GLN A 501 11.34 28.02 4.47
C GLN A 501 12.82 28.08 4.09
N LEU A 502 13.67 27.22 4.64
CA LEU A 502 15.09 27.13 4.27
C LEU A 502 15.26 26.85 2.76
N ILE A 503 14.56 25.84 2.24
CA ILE A 503 14.61 25.49 0.82
C ILE A 503 14.00 26.61 -0.05
N THR A 504 12.84 27.13 0.33
CA THR A 504 12.14 28.19 -0.43
C THR A 504 12.91 29.51 -0.43
N HIS A 505 13.63 29.82 0.66
CA HIS A 505 14.49 31.00 0.73
C HIS A 505 15.70 30.86 -0.20
N ALA A 506 16.39 29.71 -0.17
CA ALA A 506 17.52 29.45 -1.07
C ALA A 506 17.14 29.61 -2.56
N VAL A 507 16.00 29.05 -2.97
CA VAL A 507 15.47 29.18 -4.35
C VAL A 507 15.16 30.65 -4.71
N ARG A 508 14.73 31.46 -3.74
CA ARG A 508 14.47 32.90 -3.96
C ARG A 508 15.74 33.74 -3.99
N THR A 509 16.80 33.32 -3.29
CA THR A 509 18.09 34.02 -3.28
C THR A 509 18.94 33.65 -4.50
N ASP A 510 18.88 32.41 -5.01
CA ASP A 510 19.52 32.03 -6.29
C ASP A 510 18.86 32.74 -7.51
N GLY A 511 17.64 33.26 -7.34
CA GLY A 511 16.95 34.10 -8.33
C GLY A 511 17.32 35.59 -8.26
N LEU A 512 18.27 35.95 -7.41
CA LEU A 512 18.92 37.26 -7.36
C LEU A 512 20.40 37.03 -7.71
N ASP A 513 20.96 37.81 -8.64
CA ASP A 513 22.32 37.61 -9.11
C ASP A 513 23.32 37.52 -7.94
N PRO A 514 24.34 36.64 -8.02
CA PRO A 514 25.38 36.59 -7.00
C PRO A 514 26.03 37.95 -6.90
N ILE A 515 26.03 38.53 -5.70
CA ILE A 515 26.81 39.72 -5.40
C ILE A 515 28.27 39.35 -5.66
N ASP A 516 28.93 40.07 -6.58
CA ASP A 516 30.34 39.87 -6.88
C ASP A 516 31.15 39.84 -5.58
N GLU A 517 31.89 38.75 -5.33
CA GLU A 517 32.81 38.66 -4.20
C GLU A 517 34.00 39.61 -4.44
N GLU A 518 33.88 40.87 -4.04
CA GLU A 518 35.00 41.80 -4.00
C GLU A 518 36.10 41.30 -3.05
N ASP A 519 37.23 40.97 -3.68
CA ASP A 519 38.59 40.82 -3.15
C ASP A 519 38.83 39.89 -1.94
N SER A 520 39.50 38.79 -2.28
CA SER A 520 40.20 37.89 -1.38
C SER A 520 41.03 38.59 -0.29
N LEU A 521 40.63 38.43 0.97
CA LEU A 521 41.40 38.83 2.15
C LEU A 521 42.69 38.01 2.29
N THR A 522 43.78 38.51 1.70
CA THR A 522 45.12 37.96 1.89
C THR A 522 45.65 38.28 3.30
N MET A 523 45.73 37.25 4.15
CA MET A 523 46.35 37.36 5.48
C MET A 523 47.86 37.55 5.36
N GLY A 524 48.34 38.79 5.53
CA GLY A 524 49.76 39.10 5.62
C GLY A 524 50.42 38.59 6.91
N PRO A 525 51.75 38.37 6.95
CA PRO A 525 52.41 37.81 8.13
C PRO A 525 52.50 38.81 9.28
N LEU A 526 52.26 38.35 10.51
CA LEU A 526 52.45 39.15 11.73
C LEU A 526 53.93 39.47 11.97
N PRO A 527 54.30 40.72 12.32
CA PRO A 527 55.68 41.07 12.65
C PRO A 527 56.05 40.55 14.05
N GLY A 528 57.06 39.67 14.13
CA GLY A 528 57.63 39.24 15.40
C GLY A 528 58.42 40.38 16.07
N GLN A 529 58.09 40.69 17.32
CA GLN A 529 58.93 41.52 18.18
C GLN A 529 60.04 40.68 18.82
N ARG A 530 61.22 41.30 18.98
CA ARG A 530 62.41 40.72 19.62
C ARG A 530 62.37 40.86 21.13
#